data_AF-A0A7Z9Q8P6-F1
#
_entry.id   AF-A0A7Z9Q8P6-F1
#
_cell.length_a   1.000
_cell.length_b   1.000
_cell.length_c   1.000
_cell.angle_alpha   90.00
_cell.angle_beta   90.00
_cell.angle_gamma   90.00
#
_symmetry.space_group_name_H-M   'P 1'
#
loop_
_entity.id
_entity.type
_entity.pdbx_description
1 polymer ?
#
loop_
_entity_poly.entity_id
_entity_poly.type
_entity_poly.pdbx_seq_one_letter_code
_entity_poly.pdbx_strand_id
1 'polypeptide(L)'
;MKPITQPYARLNLEFFLPEQIGLRPLSNWHMDLLGQWRAGKVFTWSGPILDQVDDKIGVQYIPHPTIKNNVRTKDFYSLDLRFSKKFKTQFGTIQLFIDVTNLLNLKFMYFEHPFIITGENPLSDYNDYMVSLHLPTKVFDDVEFYEYPYMFIPGNDQPGDYPKPNVEFVPINIVRGDYLLPPAVVMESRDPNELYYVYTNATYKQFIDGQWQNAEPGVVQHILDNKAYINMPDNIQTAFLNPRGFKLGIRISF
;
A
#
# COMPACT_ATOMS: atom_id res chain seq x y z
N MET A 1 -19.79 -17.63 -7.68
CA MET A 1 -18.95 -17.23 -6.53
C MET A 1 -19.80 -16.42 -5.58
N LYS A 2 -19.67 -16.63 -4.26
CA LYS A 2 -20.39 -15.82 -3.28
C LYS A 2 -19.64 -14.49 -3.10
N PRO A 3 -20.30 -13.33 -3.23
CA PRO A 3 -19.63 -12.05 -3.02
C PRO A 3 -19.15 -11.96 -1.56
N ILE A 4 -17.90 -11.54 -1.38
CA ILE A 4 -17.35 -11.26 -0.05
C ILE A 4 -17.68 -9.83 0.31
N THR A 5 -18.27 -9.65 1.48
CA THR A 5 -18.66 -8.33 1.96
C THR A 5 -17.44 -7.46 2.21
N GLN A 6 -17.59 -6.17 1.90
CA GLN A 6 -16.66 -5.11 2.31
C GLN A 6 -17.39 -4.23 3.33
N PRO A 7 -17.32 -4.58 4.63
CA PRO A 7 -17.92 -3.75 5.68
C PRO A 7 -17.43 -2.30 5.61
N TYR A 8 -18.29 -1.38 6.02
CA TYR A 8 -17.95 0.03 6.15
C TYR A 8 -18.56 0.58 7.43
N ALA A 9 -17.94 1.62 7.99
CA ALA A 9 -18.43 2.36 9.13
C ALA A 9 -18.21 3.86 8.92
N ARG A 10 -19.13 4.66 9.46
CA ARG A 10 -19.06 6.12 9.42
C ARG A 10 -19.37 6.66 10.80
N LEU A 11 -18.52 7.55 11.29
CA LEU A 11 -18.68 8.26 12.55
C LEU A 11 -18.85 9.75 12.25
N ASN A 12 -19.91 10.36 12.77
CA ASN A 12 -20.12 11.80 12.69
C ASN A 12 -20.18 12.37 14.11
N LEU A 13 -19.26 13.26 14.46
CA LEU A 13 -19.22 13.95 15.74
C LEU A 13 -19.40 15.45 15.52
N GLU A 14 -20.46 16.01 16.11
CA GLU A 14 -20.76 17.43 16.04
C GLU A 14 -20.57 18.06 17.43
N PHE A 15 -19.80 19.15 17.46
CA PHE A 15 -19.54 19.94 18.65
C PHE A 15 -20.05 21.35 18.44
N PHE A 16 -20.83 21.84 19.39
CA PHE A 16 -21.40 23.18 19.36
C PHE A 16 -21.15 23.90 20.68
N LEU A 17 -20.57 25.09 20.59
CA LEU A 17 -20.42 26.01 21.72
C LEU A 17 -21.54 27.07 21.65
N PRO A 18 -22.58 26.97 22.49
CA PRO A 18 -23.70 27.90 22.45
C PRO A 18 -23.31 29.31 22.85
N GLU A 19 -24.21 30.25 22.60
CA GLU A 19 -24.07 31.64 23.04
C GLU A 19 -24.05 31.70 24.57
N GLN A 20 -22.91 32.13 25.13
CA GLN A 20 -22.73 32.31 26.57
C GLN A 20 -22.61 33.80 26.90
N ILE A 21 -23.41 34.24 27.87
CA ILE A 21 -23.37 35.60 28.40
C ILE A 21 -22.00 35.79 29.09
N GLY A 22 -21.17 36.71 28.59
CA GLY A 22 -19.84 37.03 29.15
C GLY A 22 -18.64 36.44 28.39
N LEU A 23 -18.84 35.43 27.54
CA LEU A 23 -17.76 34.77 26.76
C LEU A 23 -18.00 34.87 25.25
N ARG A 24 -18.37 36.06 24.77
CA ARG A 24 -18.65 36.35 23.35
C ARG A 24 -17.57 35.83 22.36
N PRO A 25 -16.24 35.91 22.60
CA PRO A 25 -15.27 35.37 21.65
C PRO A 25 -15.26 33.84 21.55
N LEU A 26 -15.78 33.12 22.56
CA LEU A 26 -15.86 31.65 22.61
C LEU A 26 -17.24 31.10 22.23
N SER A 27 -18.19 31.97 21.89
CA SER A 27 -19.53 31.55 21.44
C SER A 27 -19.60 31.25 19.94
N ASN A 28 -20.60 30.45 19.56
CA ASN A 28 -21.00 30.16 18.18
C ASN A 28 -19.92 29.47 17.33
N TRP A 29 -19.10 28.64 17.97
CA TRP A 29 -18.24 27.69 17.25
C TRP A 29 -19.02 26.42 16.97
N HIS A 30 -18.88 25.92 15.75
CA HIS A 30 -19.35 24.61 15.34
C HIS A 30 -18.17 23.83 14.77
N MET A 31 -18.03 22.58 15.16
CA MET A 31 -17.03 21.66 14.63
C MET A 31 -17.71 20.33 14.30
N ASP A 32 -17.56 19.89 13.06
CA ASP A 32 -18.02 18.59 12.59
C ASP A 32 -16.79 17.75 12.22
N LEU A 33 -16.68 16.57 12.82
CA LEU A 33 -15.68 15.56 12.47
C LEU A 33 -16.38 14.37 11.83
N LEU A 34 -15.94 14.02 10.61
CA LEU A 34 -16.45 12.89 9.86
C LEU A 34 -15.36 11.84 9.68
N GLY A 35 -15.44 10.77 10.48
CA GLY A 35 -14.59 9.59 10.36
C GLY A 35 -15.22 8.56 9.40
N GLN A 36 -14.41 7.98 8.54
CA GLN A 36 -14.82 6.92 7.61
C GLN A 36 -13.84 5.76 7.68
N TRP A 37 -14.37 4.55 7.74
CA TRP A 37 -13.60 3.31 7.59
C TRP A 37 -14.31 2.40 6.60
N ARG A 38 -13.52 1.70 5.77
CA ARG A 38 -14.01 0.65 4.89
C ARG A 38 -12.98 -0.46 4.83
N ALA A 39 -13.43 -1.69 5.05
CA ALA A 39 -12.60 -2.88 4.93
C ALA A 39 -12.02 -2.98 3.51
N GLY A 40 -10.78 -3.42 3.39
CA GLY A 40 -10.13 -3.64 2.11
C GLY A 40 -10.86 -4.66 1.24
N LYS A 41 -10.64 -4.57 -0.08
CA LYS A 41 -11.24 -5.46 -1.07
C LYS A 41 -10.58 -6.83 -1.00
N VAL A 42 -11.39 -7.89 -0.99
CA VAL A 42 -10.90 -9.27 -1.15
C VAL A 42 -10.85 -9.62 -2.62
N PHE A 43 -9.77 -10.27 -3.03
CA PHE A 43 -9.57 -10.77 -4.39
C PHE A 43 -8.73 -12.05 -4.36
N THR A 44 -8.59 -12.70 -5.52
CA THR A 44 -7.78 -13.89 -5.69
C THR A 44 -6.41 -13.50 -6.23
N TRP A 45 -5.35 -13.97 -5.57
CA TRP A 45 -3.99 -13.92 -6.06
C TRP A 45 -3.41 -15.33 -6.05
N SER A 46 -3.09 -15.85 -7.23
CA SER A 46 -2.56 -17.20 -7.43
C SER A 46 -1.18 -17.18 -8.08
N GLY A 47 -0.39 -16.13 -7.80
CA GLY A 47 0.91 -15.89 -8.44
C GLY A 47 0.82 -14.99 -9.68
N PRO A 48 1.99 -14.65 -10.26
CA PRO A 48 2.09 -13.73 -11.39
C PRO A 48 1.34 -14.23 -12.61
N ILE A 49 0.70 -13.31 -13.32
CA ILE A 49 0.00 -13.57 -14.57
C ILE A 49 1.04 -13.64 -15.69
N LEU A 50 1.27 -14.83 -16.24
CA LEU A 50 2.16 -14.99 -17.39
C LEU A 50 1.41 -14.77 -18.71
N ASP A 51 1.95 -13.89 -19.56
CA ASP A 51 1.53 -13.75 -20.97
C ASP A 51 2.40 -14.61 -21.92
N GLN A 52 3.59 -15.02 -21.47
CA GLN A 52 4.49 -15.92 -22.22
C GLN A 52 5.15 -16.92 -21.26
N VAL A 53 5.32 -18.17 -21.72
CA VAL A 53 6.05 -19.22 -21.00
C VAL A 53 7.54 -18.97 -21.18
N ASP A 54 8.24 -18.55 -20.11
CA ASP A 54 9.71 -18.52 -20.10
C ASP A 54 10.23 -19.85 -19.53
N ASP A 55 10.70 -20.70 -20.43
CA ASP A 55 11.27 -22.03 -20.13
C ASP A 55 12.51 -21.95 -19.22
N LYS A 56 13.13 -20.77 -19.03
CA LYS A 56 14.32 -20.59 -18.19
C LYS A 56 14.06 -20.71 -16.69
N ILE A 57 12.82 -20.54 -16.24
CA ILE A 57 12.47 -20.51 -14.81
C ILE A 57 11.86 -21.86 -14.36
N GLY A 58 11.52 -22.75 -15.29
CA GLY A 58 11.09 -24.13 -14.98
C GLY A 58 9.82 -24.24 -14.10
N VAL A 59 9.04 -23.16 -13.98
CA VAL A 59 7.81 -23.12 -13.19
C VAL A 59 6.68 -22.68 -14.10
N GLN A 60 5.76 -23.61 -14.38
CA GLN A 60 4.52 -23.29 -15.07
C GLN A 60 3.54 -22.68 -14.04
N TYR A 61 3.35 -21.37 -14.09
CA TYR A 61 2.42 -20.65 -13.22
C TYR A 61 0.98 -20.84 -13.72
N ILE A 62 0.39 -22.00 -13.45
CA ILE A 62 -1.03 -22.24 -13.69
C ILE A 62 -1.79 -21.71 -12.47
N PRO A 63 -2.80 -20.83 -12.63
CA PRO A 63 -3.66 -20.42 -11.53
C PRO A 63 -4.21 -21.65 -10.80
N HIS A 64 -3.81 -21.82 -9.54
CA HIS A 64 -4.20 -23.01 -8.78
C HIS A 64 -5.74 -23.01 -8.58
N PRO A 65 -6.46 -24.07 -8.98
CA PRO A 65 -7.92 -24.04 -9.07
C PRO A 65 -8.64 -23.89 -7.72
N THR A 66 -7.94 -24.17 -6.62
CA THR A 66 -8.45 -24.03 -5.24
C THR A 66 -8.22 -22.64 -4.65
N ILE A 67 -7.23 -21.88 -5.12
CA ILE A 67 -6.90 -20.56 -4.56
C ILE A 67 -7.98 -19.57 -4.98
N LYS A 68 -8.76 -19.08 -4.01
CA LYS A 68 -9.82 -18.10 -4.24
C LYS A 68 -9.93 -17.15 -3.07
N ASN A 69 -10.09 -15.85 -3.34
CA ASN A 69 -10.40 -14.84 -2.33
C ASN A 69 -9.43 -14.84 -1.13
N ASN A 70 -8.16 -15.09 -1.41
CA ASN A 70 -7.14 -15.39 -0.41
C ASN A 70 -6.36 -14.16 0.06
N VAL A 71 -6.48 -13.04 -0.67
CA VAL A 71 -5.84 -11.76 -0.32
C VAL A 71 -6.88 -10.67 -0.10
N ARG A 72 -6.58 -9.77 0.84
CA ARG A 72 -7.37 -8.56 1.09
C ARG A 72 -6.44 -7.35 0.99
N THR A 73 -6.84 -6.30 0.30
CA THR A 73 -6.10 -5.02 0.29
C THR A 73 -6.10 -4.37 1.68
N LYS A 74 -5.28 -3.35 1.89
CA LYS A 74 -5.39 -2.49 3.08
C LYS A 74 -6.76 -1.84 3.18
N ASP A 75 -7.15 -1.56 4.42
CA ASP A 75 -8.36 -0.83 4.75
C ASP A 75 -8.25 0.65 4.37
N PHE A 76 -9.39 1.26 4.06
CA PHE A 76 -9.51 2.69 3.83
C PHE A 76 -9.89 3.40 5.13
N TYR A 77 -9.21 4.52 5.40
CA TYR A 77 -9.52 5.43 6.50
C TYR A 77 -9.53 6.87 5.99
N SER A 78 -10.50 7.67 6.42
CA SER A 78 -10.48 9.11 6.24
C SER A 78 -11.02 9.83 7.47
N LEU A 79 -10.53 11.04 7.69
CA LEU A 79 -11.04 11.97 8.67
C LEU A 79 -11.21 13.33 8.01
N ASP A 80 -12.44 13.81 7.94
CA ASP A 80 -12.75 15.15 7.44
C ASP A 80 -13.18 16.05 8.59
N LEU A 81 -12.85 17.34 8.49
CA LEU A 81 -13.16 18.36 9.48
C LEU A 81 -13.90 19.51 8.80
N ARG A 82 -15.01 19.94 9.38
CA ARG A 82 -15.59 21.25 9.15
C ARG A 82 -15.56 22.04 10.44
N PHE A 83 -15.09 23.26 10.37
CA PHE A 83 -15.06 24.19 11.49
C PHE A 83 -15.70 25.50 11.06
N SER A 84 -16.57 26.06 11.88
CA SER A 84 -17.20 27.33 11.55
C SER A 84 -17.51 28.20 12.75
N LYS A 85 -17.56 29.50 12.50
CA LYS A 85 -17.93 30.51 13.48
C LYS A 85 -18.97 31.45 12.91
N LYS A 86 -20.02 31.70 13.68
CA LYS A 86 -21.08 32.64 13.31
C LYS A 86 -20.95 33.94 14.11
N PHE A 87 -21.11 35.05 13.41
CA PHE A 87 -21.13 36.40 13.94
C PHE A 87 -22.49 37.03 13.62
N LYS A 88 -23.17 37.51 14.66
CA LYS A 88 -24.37 38.33 14.49
C LYS A 88 -23.95 39.77 14.22
N THR A 89 -24.47 40.37 13.16
CA THR A 89 -24.26 41.77 12.78
C THR A 89 -25.60 42.49 12.66
N GLN A 90 -25.57 43.82 12.47
CA GLN A 90 -26.79 44.62 12.28
C GLN A 90 -27.53 44.32 10.97
N PHE A 91 -26.84 43.73 9.98
CA PHE A 91 -27.36 43.47 8.63
C PHE A 91 -27.55 41.97 8.36
N GLY A 92 -27.54 41.14 9.41
CA GLY A 92 -27.69 39.69 9.30
C GLY A 92 -26.57 38.90 9.99
N THR A 93 -26.46 37.61 9.66
CA THR A 93 -25.45 36.69 10.22
C THR A 93 -24.36 36.40 9.20
N ILE A 94 -23.10 36.56 9.63
CA ILE A 94 -21.91 36.16 8.86
C ILE A 94 -21.36 34.88 9.46
N GLN A 95 -21.13 33.86 8.64
CA GLN A 95 -20.47 32.61 9.04
C GLN A 95 -19.15 32.47 8.29
N LEU A 96 -18.05 32.35 9.02
CA LEU A 96 -16.75 31.93 8.48
C LEU A 96 -16.62 30.43 8.69
N PHE A 97 -16.16 29.69 7.68
CA PHE A 97 -15.93 28.25 7.81
C PHE A 97 -14.67 27.78 7.08
N ILE A 98 -14.13 26.67 7.58
CA ILE A 98 -13.00 25.94 7.05
C ILE A 98 -13.43 24.48 6.91
N ASP A 99 -13.27 23.92 5.71
CA ASP A 99 -13.42 22.49 5.46
C ASP A 99 -12.05 21.90 5.12
N VAL A 100 -11.67 20.82 5.79
CA VAL A 100 -10.44 20.06 5.54
C VAL A 100 -10.83 18.62 5.26
N THR A 101 -10.61 18.15 4.04
CA THR A 101 -10.80 16.73 3.69
C THR A 101 -9.49 15.97 3.85
N ASN A 102 -9.56 14.71 4.30
CA ASN A 102 -8.40 13.90 4.66
C ASN A 102 -7.42 14.67 5.56
N LEU A 103 -7.91 15.15 6.70
CA LEU A 103 -7.16 15.93 7.69
C LEU A 103 -5.83 15.27 8.09
N LEU A 104 -5.82 13.94 8.18
CA LEU A 104 -4.66 13.13 8.56
C LEU A 104 -3.72 12.82 7.40
N ASN A 105 -4.06 13.23 6.17
CA ASN A 105 -3.30 12.97 4.96
C ASN A 105 -2.99 11.46 4.76
N LEU A 106 -3.94 10.59 5.14
CA LEU A 106 -3.79 9.15 5.00
C LEU A 106 -3.88 8.78 3.53
N LYS A 107 -2.89 8.06 3.02
CA LYS A 107 -2.86 7.55 1.64
C LYS A 107 -3.60 6.22 1.55
N PHE A 108 -4.24 5.98 0.42
CA PHE A 108 -4.93 4.73 0.13
C PHE A 108 -4.65 4.29 -1.30
N MET A 109 -4.40 3.00 -1.49
CA MET A 109 -4.20 2.44 -2.83
C MET A 109 -5.53 2.06 -3.46
N TYR A 110 -5.90 2.70 -4.57
CA TYR A 110 -7.02 2.25 -5.38
C TYR A 110 -6.57 1.13 -6.31
N PHE A 111 -6.42 -0.07 -5.73
CA PHE A 111 -5.68 -1.22 -6.26
C PHE A 111 -5.84 -1.57 -7.75
N GLU A 112 -6.98 -1.28 -8.39
CA GLU A 112 -7.19 -1.58 -9.82
C GLU A 112 -6.68 -0.50 -10.78
N HIS A 113 -6.44 0.72 -10.31
CA HIS A 113 -6.06 1.86 -11.14
C HIS A 113 -4.54 2.05 -11.39
N PRO A 114 -3.62 1.82 -10.43
CA PRO A 114 -2.20 2.15 -10.63
C PRO A 114 -1.49 1.38 -11.74
N PHE A 115 -2.01 0.19 -12.04
CA PHE A 115 -1.42 -0.74 -12.99
C PHE A 115 -1.96 -0.56 -14.41
N ILE A 116 -2.86 0.41 -14.62
CA ILE A 116 -3.41 0.75 -15.94
C ILE A 116 -2.54 1.86 -16.53
N ILE A 117 -1.50 1.49 -17.28
CA ILE A 117 -0.75 2.42 -18.12
C ILE A 117 -1.05 2.08 -19.59
N THR A 118 -1.30 3.12 -20.39
CA THR A 118 -1.35 3.01 -21.85
C THR A 118 0.05 2.69 -22.37
N GLY A 119 0.34 1.42 -22.68
CA GLY A 119 1.66 0.93 -23.11
C GLY A 119 1.75 -0.59 -23.20
N GLU A 120 2.91 -1.14 -23.54
CA GLU A 120 3.07 -2.53 -24.00
C GLU A 120 2.90 -3.64 -22.94
N ASN A 121 2.85 -3.39 -21.62
CA ASN A 121 2.65 -4.50 -20.67
C ASN A 121 2.12 -4.14 -19.26
N PRO A 122 0.84 -3.75 -19.09
CA PRO A 122 0.23 -3.46 -17.78
C PRO A 122 0.21 -4.65 -16.80
N LEU A 123 0.47 -5.88 -17.28
CA LEU A 123 0.61 -7.07 -16.44
C LEU A 123 1.94 -7.10 -15.67
N SER A 124 3.00 -6.47 -16.17
CA SER A 124 4.33 -6.49 -15.54
C SER A 124 4.30 -5.76 -14.20
N ASP A 125 3.93 -4.48 -14.16
CA ASP A 125 3.90 -3.68 -12.94
C ASP A 125 3.04 -4.30 -11.84
N TYR A 126 1.90 -4.88 -12.21
CA TYR A 126 1.03 -5.58 -11.27
C TYR A 126 1.71 -6.80 -10.67
N ASN A 127 2.33 -7.63 -11.52
CA ASN A 127 3.07 -8.81 -11.08
C ASN A 127 4.27 -8.42 -10.23
N ASP A 128 5.04 -7.43 -10.65
CA ASP A 128 6.25 -6.97 -9.96
C ASP A 128 5.90 -6.44 -8.57
N TYR A 129 4.85 -5.62 -8.45
CA TYR A 129 4.33 -5.19 -7.16
C TYR A 129 3.89 -6.37 -6.31
N MET A 130 3.02 -7.23 -6.84
CA MET A 130 2.43 -8.33 -6.06
C MET A 130 3.44 -9.41 -5.64
N VAL A 131 4.43 -9.71 -6.48
CA VAL A 131 5.52 -10.65 -6.17
C VAL A 131 6.50 -10.06 -5.17
N SER A 132 6.71 -8.74 -5.19
CA SER A 132 7.57 -8.07 -4.22
C SER A 132 7.00 -8.06 -2.79
N LEU A 133 5.67 -8.18 -2.64
CA LEU A 133 5.06 -8.22 -1.30
C LEU A 133 5.46 -9.52 -0.57
N HIS A 134 5.98 -9.36 0.64
CA HIS A 134 6.21 -10.46 1.56
C HIS A 134 4.90 -10.85 2.24
N LEU A 135 4.02 -11.54 1.49
CA LEU A 135 2.70 -11.96 1.95
C LEU A 135 2.81 -12.96 3.11
N PRO A 136 1.83 -12.99 4.03
CA PRO A 136 1.79 -14.03 5.06
C PRO A 136 1.43 -15.38 4.44
N THR A 137 2.03 -16.46 4.94
CA THR A 137 1.79 -17.84 4.44
C THR A 137 0.32 -18.22 4.41
N LYS A 138 -0.49 -17.67 5.32
CA LYS A 138 -1.94 -17.88 5.40
C LYS A 138 -2.72 -17.56 4.14
N VAL A 139 -2.14 -16.76 3.24
CA VAL A 139 -2.69 -16.47 1.91
C VAL A 139 -2.76 -17.74 1.06
N PHE A 140 -2.03 -18.79 1.40
CA PHE A 140 -2.00 -20.07 0.69
C PHE A 140 -2.26 -21.27 1.61
N ASP A 141 -2.93 -21.09 2.76
CA ASP A 141 -3.23 -22.20 3.69
C ASP A 141 -4.07 -23.32 3.05
N ASP A 142 -4.84 -23.01 2.00
CA ASP A 142 -5.65 -23.98 1.24
C ASP A 142 -4.83 -24.79 0.20
N VAL A 143 -3.51 -24.66 0.23
CA VAL A 143 -2.58 -25.27 -0.73
C VAL A 143 -1.38 -25.83 0.02
N GLU A 144 -0.98 -27.06 -0.32
CA GLU A 144 0.22 -27.66 0.25
C GLU A 144 1.47 -26.89 -0.18
N PHE A 145 2.49 -26.82 0.67
CA PHE A 145 3.69 -26.00 0.40
C PHE A 145 4.37 -26.30 -0.95
N TYR A 146 4.37 -27.56 -1.37
CA TYR A 146 4.95 -27.98 -2.65
C TYR A 146 4.05 -27.68 -3.86
N GLU A 147 2.80 -27.25 -3.63
CA GLU A 147 1.84 -26.80 -4.64
C GLU A 147 1.72 -25.28 -4.68
N TYR A 148 2.56 -24.56 -3.92
CA TYR A 148 2.56 -23.10 -3.95
C TYR A 148 2.72 -22.58 -5.38
N PRO A 149 1.91 -21.57 -5.77
CA PRO A 149 1.88 -21.10 -7.14
C PRO A 149 3.21 -20.46 -7.56
N TYR A 150 3.97 -19.91 -6.61
CA TYR A 150 5.28 -19.29 -6.85
C TYR A 150 6.13 -19.31 -5.57
N MET A 151 7.44 -19.13 -5.72
CA MET A 151 8.32 -18.88 -4.57
C MET A 151 8.16 -17.42 -4.14
N PHE A 152 7.93 -17.19 -2.85
CA PHE A 152 7.80 -15.86 -2.26
C PHE A 152 8.48 -15.81 -0.89
N ILE A 153 8.86 -14.64 -0.43
CA ILE A 153 9.42 -14.46 0.91
C ILE A 153 8.25 -14.26 1.88
N PRO A 154 8.03 -15.13 2.87
CA PRO A 154 6.94 -14.95 3.81
C PRO A 154 7.12 -13.71 4.68
N GLY A 155 6.03 -12.99 4.94
CA GLY A 155 6.05 -11.81 5.80
C GLY A 155 4.67 -11.42 6.32
N ASN A 156 4.46 -10.13 6.50
CA ASN A 156 3.20 -9.57 6.99
C ASN A 156 2.64 -8.47 6.06
N ASP A 157 3.14 -8.41 4.82
CA ASP A 157 2.71 -7.41 3.86
C ASP A 157 1.28 -7.65 3.41
N GLN A 158 0.65 -6.56 2.98
CA GLN A 158 -0.69 -6.59 2.44
C GLN A 158 -0.75 -5.72 1.16
N PRO A 159 -1.52 -6.11 0.12
CA PRO A 159 -1.73 -5.26 -1.03
C PRO A 159 -2.22 -3.86 -0.64
N GLY A 160 -1.52 -2.83 -1.08
CA GLY A 160 -1.64 -1.45 -0.58
C GLY A 160 -0.55 -1.03 0.41
N ASP A 161 0.40 -1.90 0.76
CA ASP A 161 1.66 -1.50 1.38
C ASP A 161 2.59 -0.82 0.39
N TYR A 162 3.43 0.07 0.91
CA TYR A 162 4.40 0.85 0.15
C TYR A 162 5.64 1.15 1.01
N PRO A 163 6.80 1.45 0.41
CA PRO A 163 8.02 1.82 1.11
C PRO A 163 7.85 3.05 2.00
N LYS A 164 8.65 3.17 3.06
CA LYS A 164 8.72 4.43 3.82
C LYS A 164 9.25 5.58 2.94
N PRO A 165 8.91 6.85 3.26
CA PRO A 165 9.38 7.99 2.48
C PRO A 165 10.91 8.06 2.41
N ASN A 166 11.44 8.48 1.25
CA ASN A 166 12.87 8.71 1.00
C ASN A 166 13.74 7.46 1.18
N VAL A 167 13.21 6.28 0.85
CA VAL A 167 13.95 5.02 0.84
C VAL A 167 14.10 4.56 -0.60
N GLU A 168 15.32 4.21 -0.98
CA GLU A 168 15.64 3.71 -2.31
C GLU A 168 15.15 2.26 -2.47
N PHE A 169 14.69 1.92 -3.68
CA PHE A 169 14.24 0.58 -3.98
C PHE A 169 15.43 -0.39 -3.99
N VAL A 170 15.31 -1.51 -3.28
CA VAL A 170 16.32 -2.57 -3.26
C VAL A 170 15.66 -3.89 -3.67
N PRO A 171 15.91 -4.40 -4.89
CA PRO A 171 15.29 -5.64 -5.33
C PRO A 171 15.82 -6.83 -4.51
N ILE A 172 14.90 -7.74 -4.17
CA ILE A 172 15.24 -9.02 -3.54
C ILE A 172 14.88 -10.14 -4.51
N ASN A 173 15.89 -10.72 -5.14
CA ASN A 173 15.75 -11.83 -6.06
C ASN A 173 15.66 -13.15 -5.28
N ILE A 174 14.67 -14.00 -5.58
CA ILE A 174 14.53 -15.29 -4.91
C ILE A 174 15.24 -16.38 -5.72
N VAL A 175 16.12 -17.14 -5.08
CA VAL A 175 16.78 -18.32 -5.67
C VAL A 175 16.51 -19.55 -4.81
N ARG A 176 16.33 -20.72 -5.42
CA ARG A 176 16.02 -21.95 -4.66
C ARG A 176 17.14 -22.33 -3.70
N GLY A 177 18.38 -22.21 -4.13
CA GLY A 177 19.57 -22.54 -3.33
C GLY A 177 20.79 -21.78 -3.82
N ASP A 178 21.89 -21.83 -3.06
CA ASP A 178 23.15 -21.14 -3.39
C ASP A 178 23.67 -21.51 -4.80
N TYR A 179 23.40 -22.72 -5.27
CA TYR A 179 23.79 -23.21 -6.60
C TYR A 179 23.06 -22.53 -7.76
N LEU A 180 22.00 -21.76 -7.50
CA LEU A 180 21.29 -20.94 -8.49
C LEU A 180 21.59 -19.44 -8.37
N LEU A 181 22.52 -19.05 -7.49
CA LEU A 181 23.00 -17.67 -7.47
C LEU A 181 23.65 -17.34 -8.82
N PRO A 182 23.40 -16.13 -9.38
CA PRO A 182 23.99 -15.74 -10.65
C PRO A 182 25.53 -15.85 -10.65
N PRO A 183 26.14 -16.21 -11.79
CA PRO A 183 27.58 -16.23 -11.92
C PRO A 183 28.16 -14.80 -11.84
N ALA A 184 29.41 -14.68 -11.38
CA ALA A 184 30.10 -13.39 -11.18
C ALA A 184 30.03 -12.45 -12.39
N VAL A 185 30.19 -12.98 -13.61
CA VAL A 185 30.13 -12.20 -14.87
C VAL A 185 28.79 -11.48 -15.07
N VAL A 186 27.69 -12.06 -14.58
CA VAL A 186 26.37 -11.41 -14.64
C VAL A 186 26.27 -10.34 -13.55
N MET A 187 26.76 -10.65 -12.35
CA MET A 187 26.70 -9.74 -11.21
C MET A 187 27.53 -8.47 -11.41
N GLU A 188 28.67 -8.54 -12.09
CA GLU A 188 29.49 -7.35 -12.43
C GLU A 188 28.73 -6.33 -13.31
N SER A 189 27.65 -6.75 -13.98
CA SER A 189 26.79 -5.87 -14.80
C SER A 189 25.50 -5.44 -14.11
N ARG A 190 25.25 -5.88 -12.88
CA ARG A 190 24.04 -5.60 -12.09
C ARG A 190 24.30 -4.57 -11.01
N ASP A 191 23.24 -4.12 -10.36
CA ASP A 191 23.35 -3.21 -9.23
C ASP A 191 24.02 -3.94 -8.04
N PRO A 192 25.11 -3.41 -7.45
CA PRO A 192 25.76 -4.04 -6.30
C PRO A 192 24.88 -4.09 -5.04
N ASN A 193 23.79 -3.30 -4.99
CA ASN A 193 22.89 -3.24 -3.85
C ASN A 193 21.80 -4.33 -3.88
N GLU A 194 21.67 -5.11 -4.95
CA GLU A 194 20.67 -6.18 -5.05
C GLU A 194 20.85 -7.24 -3.95
N LEU A 195 19.73 -7.67 -3.36
CA LEU A 195 19.70 -8.81 -2.44
C LEU A 195 19.25 -10.07 -3.15
N TYR A 196 19.77 -11.21 -2.68
CA TYR A 196 19.33 -12.53 -3.11
C TYR A 196 18.86 -13.32 -1.89
N TYR A 197 17.60 -13.74 -1.90
CA TYR A 197 17.04 -14.60 -0.88
C TYR A 197 17.16 -16.06 -1.30
N VAL A 198 17.95 -16.81 -0.54
CA VAL A 198 18.20 -18.24 -0.75
C VAL A 198 17.11 -19.02 -0.02
N TYR A 199 16.15 -19.54 -0.79
CA TYR A 199 14.89 -20.09 -0.27
C TYR A 199 15.07 -21.31 0.62
N THR A 200 16.01 -22.20 0.30
CA THR A 200 16.27 -23.46 1.04
C THR A 200 16.80 -23.28 2.46
N ASN A 201 17.46 -22.16 2.76
CA ASN A 201 18.04 -21.89 4.07
C ASN A 201 17.58 -20.54 4.67
N ALA A 202 16.68 -19.83 4.00
CA ALA A 202 16.16 -18.53 4.40
C ALA A 202 17.24 -17.47 4.67
N THR A 203 18.31 -17.46 3.87
CA THR A 203 19.41 -16.49 4.02
C THR A 203 19.40 -15.43 2.93
N TYR A 204 19.82 -14.22 3.30
CA TYR A 204 20.05 -13.13 2.36
C TYR A 204 21.53 -13.09 1.97
N LYS A 205 21.78 -12.98 0.68
CA LYS A 205 23.11 -12.91 0.08
C LYS A 205 23.28 -11.60 -0.69
N GLN A 206 24.51 -11.11 -0.74
CA GLN A 206 24.94 -10.02 -1.58
C GLN A 206 26.20 -10.42 -2.34
N PHE A 207 26.37 -9.85 -3.52
CA PHE A 207 27.58 -10.02 -4.31
C PHE A 207 28.49 -8.80 -4.08
N ILE A 208 29.52 -8.99 -3.25
CA ILE A 208 30.43 -7.93 -2.81
C ILE A 208 31.85 -8.36 -3.12
N ASP A 209 32.64 -7.45 -3.71
CA ASP A 209 34.04 -7.67 -4.07
C ASP A 209 34.27 -8.95 -4.89
N GLY A 210 33.37 -9.21 -5.84
CA GLY A 210 33.48 -10.34 -6.76
C GLY A 210 33.10 -11.70 -6.15
N GLN A 211 32.49 -11.73 -4.96
CA GLN A 211 32.13 -12.97 -4.26
C GLN A 211 30.72 -12.90 -3.64
N TRP A 212 30.06 -14.05 -3.57
CA TRP A 212 28.79 -14.18 -2.84
C TRP A 212 29.05 -14.28 -1.34
N GLN A 213 28.46 -13.37 -0.58
CA GLN A 213 28.60 -13.28 0.86
C GLN A 213 27.21 -13.21 1.52
N ASN A 214 27.12 -13.55 2.81
CA ASN A 214 25.90 -13.26 3.57
C ASN A 214 25.73 -11.74 3.65
N ALA A 215 24.53 -11.27 3.36
CA ALA A 215 24.19 -9.86 3.51
C ALA A 215 24.31 -9.45 4.98
N GLU A 216 24.76 -8.22 5.23
CA GLU A 216 24.90 -7.71 6.60
C GLU A 216 23.52 -7.67 7.29
N PRO A 217 23.35 -8.27 8.48
CA PRO A 217 22.04 -8.33 9.14
C PRO A 217 21.40 -6.96 9.37
N GLY A 218 22.20 -5.93 9.69
CA GLY A 218 21.71 -4.56 9.88
C GLY A 218 21.16 -3.94 8.60
N VAL A 219 21.80 -4.21 7.46
CA VAL A 219 21.36 -3.75 6.14
C VAL A 219 20.06 -4.44 5.74
N VAL A 220 20.00 -5.77 5.89
CA VAL A 220 18.78 -6.55 5.62
C VAL A 220 17.62 -6.05 6.49
N GLN A 221 17.84 -5.88 7.79
CA GLN A 221 16.81 -5.39 8.70
C GLN A 221 16.32 -3.99 8.30
N HIS A 222 17.23 -3.09 7.93
CA HIS A 222 16.87 -1.77 7.44
C HIS A 222 16.00 -1.83 6.18
N ILE A 223 16.34 -2.68 5.21
CA ILE A 223 15.57 -2.88 3.97
C ILE A 223 14.17 -3.41 4.29
N LEU A 224 14.08 -4.42 5.16
CA LEU A 224 12.82 -5.05 5.54
C LEU A 224 11.91 -4.09 6.34
N ASP A 225 12.44 -3.41 7.35
CA ASP A 225 11.69 -2.48 8.21
C ASP A 225 11.16 -1.27 7.45
N ASN A 226 11.86 -0.86 6.40
CA ASN A 226 11.48 0.25 5.55
C ASN A 226 10.68 -0.18 4.31
N LYS A 227 10.48 -1.49 4.12
CA LYS A 227 9.81 -2.07 2.95
C LYS A 227 10.44 -1.60 1.62
N ALA A 228 11.77 -1.43 1.62
CA ALA A 228 12.53 -0.93 0.47
C ALA A 228 12.47 -1.89 -0.74
N TYR A 229 12.07 -3.13 -0.51
CA TYR A 229 11.95 -4.18 -1.51
C TYR A 229 10.62 -4.18 -2.27
N ILE A 230 9.63 -3.38 -1.86
CA ILE A 230 8.33 -3.30 -2.54
C ILE A 230 8.52 -2.55 -3.86
N ASN A 231 8.34 -3.25 -4.98
CA ASN A 231 8.45 -2.67 -6.31
C ASN A 231 7.18 -1.88 -6.62
N MET A 232 7.27 -0.56 -6.54
CA MET A 232 6.11 0.32 -6.66
C MET A 232 5.69 0.46 -8.13
N PRO A 233 4.38 0.57 -8.42
CA PRO A 233 3.92 0.84 -9.78
C PRO A 233 4.53 2.14 -10.31
N ASP A 234 4.86 2.18 -11.60
CA ASP A 234 5.49 3.34 -12.24
C ASP A 234 4.65 4.62 -12.06
N ASN A 235 3.31 4.48 -12.07
CA ASN A 235 2.39 5.58 -11.82
C ASN A 235 2.06 5.77 -10.33
N ILE A 236 3.11 5.96 -9.51
CA ILE A 236 2.97 6.12 -8.06
C ILE A 236 2.06 7.29 -7.64
N GLN A 237 2.00 8.34 -8.48
CA GLN A 237 1.21 9.56 -8.21
C GLN A 237 -0.29 9.28 -8.19
N THR A 238 -0.76 8.32 -9.00
CA THR A 238 -2.17 7.91 -9.03
C THR A 238 -2.43 6.64 -8.22
N ALA A 239 -1.37 5.90 -7.87
CA ALA A 239 -1.46 4.68 -7.08
C ALA A 239 -2.04 4.92 -5.68
N PHE A 240 -1.54 5.94 -4.99
CA PHE A 240 -1.84 6.19 -3.57
C PHE A 240 -2.57 7.52 -3.36
N LEU A 241 -3.80 7.59 -3.86
CA LEU A 241 -4.61 8.80 -3.81
C LEU A 241 -5.55 8.83 -2.60
N ASN A 242 -5.51 9.93 -1.88
CA ASN A 242 -6.59 10.40 -1.02
C ASN A 242 -6.34 11.90 -0.81
N PRO A 243 -6.74 12.76 -1.76
CA PRO A 243 -6.27 14.14 -1.79
C PRO A 243 -6.72 14.90 -0.53
N ARG A 244 -5.75 15.55 0.12
CA ARG A 244 -6.03 16.51 1.19
C ARG A 244 -6.55 17.79 0.56
N GLY A 245 -7.77 18.16 0.93
CA GLY A 245 -8.43 19.37 0.44
C GLY A 245 -8.55 20.40 1.55
N PHE A 246 -8.50 21.67 1.18
CA PHE A 246 -8.70 22.80 2.08
C PHE A 246 -9.61 23.82 1.42
N LYS A 247 -10.70 24.20 2.09
CA LYS A 247 -11.66 25.18 1.61
C LYS A 247 -11.97 26.19 2.70
N LEU A 248 -11.75 27.47 2.40
CA LEU A 248 -12.23 28.58 3.20
C LEU A 248 -13.50 29.13 2.58
N GLY A 249 -14.46 29.52 3.41
CA GLY A 249 -15.68 30.13 2.92
C GLY A 249 -16.33 31.09 3.88
N ILE A 250 -17.13 31.98 3.30
CA ILE A 250 -17.95 32.96 3.99
C ILE A 250 -19.38 32.72 3.54
N ARG A 251 -20.31 32.67 4.48
CA ARG A 251 -21.76 32.65 4.22
C ARG A 251 -22.39 33.86 4.89
N ILE A 252 -23.23 34.58 4.15
CA ILE A 252 -23.99 35.73 4.66
C ILE A 252 -25.47 35.35 4.58
N SER A 253 -26.22 35.63 5.64
CA SER A 253 -27.67 35.41 5.70
C SER A 253 -28.33 36.67 6.24
N PHE A 254 -29.32 37.19 5.51
CA PHE A 254 -30.06 38.43 5.78
C PHE A 254 -31.49 38.13 6.22
#